data_AF-A0AAV6YWA6-F1
#
_entry.id   AF-A0AAV6YWA6-F1
#
_cell.length_a   1.000
_cell.length_b   1.000
_cell.length_c   1.000
_cell.angle_alpha   90.00
_cell.angle_beta   90.00
_cell.angle_gamma   90.00
#
_symmetry.space_group_name_H-M   'P 1'
#
loop_
_entity.id
_entity.type
_entity.pdbx_description
1 polymer ?
#
loop_
_entity_poly.entity_id
_entity_poly.type
_entity_poly.pdbx_seq_one_letter_code
_entity_poly.pdbx_strand_id
1 'polypeptide(L)'
;RPSYQCPSVFCDTPMVHHIRRFVHGNGCVQIILKELDSPVPGYQHTILTYSWCRVCQQVTPVVPLSNESWSMSFAKYLELRFYGNQYTRRANAEPCGHSIHHNYHQYFSYNQMVASFSYSSIRLLEVCVPMPKIYIKQHTPAKVSILQDLKDFSQK
;
A
#
# COMPACT_ATOMS: atom_id res chain seq x y z
N ARG A 1 22.42 -3.64 -11.04
CA ARG A 1 23.44 -2.92 -10.24
C ARG A 1 23.53 -3.60 -8.90
N PRO A 2 24.66 -4.24 -8.56
CA PRO A 2 24.88 -4.72 -7.20
C PRO A 2 24.90 -3.51 -6.27
N SER A 3 24.15 -3.57 -5.18
CA SER A 3 23.92 -2.54 -4.16
C SER A 3 23.29 -1.21 -4.62
N TYR A 4 22.03 -1.22 -5.08
CA TYR A 4 21.19 -0.04 -4.84
C TYR A 4 20.92 0.01 -3.33
N GLN A 5 21.59 0.89 -2.61
CA GLN A 5 21.43 1.07 -1.16
C GLN A 5 20.29 2.04 -0.85
N CYS A 6 19.76 1.97 0.37
CA CYS A 6 18.77 2.92 0.83
C CYS A 6 19.38 4.32 0.87
N PRO A 7 18.70 5.37 0.35
CA PRO A 7 19.23 6.74 0.42
C PRO A 7 19.22 7.32 1.84
N SER A 8 18.53 6.67 2.79
CA SER A 8 18.52 7.10 4.19
C SER A 8 19.84 6.72 4.86
N VAL A 9 20.53 7.73 5.41
CA VAL A 9 21.81 7.57 6.13
C VAL A 9 21.68 6.67 7.37
N PHE A 10 20.48 6.55 7.91
CA PHE A 10 20.19 5.74 9.10
C PHE A 10 19.57 4.37 8.77
N CYS A 11 19.70 3.89 7.53
CA CYS A 11 19.08 2.65 7.10
C CYS A 11 20.09 1.70 6.44
N ASP A 12 20.48 0.67 7.17
CA ASP A 12 21.37 -0.39 6.68
C ASP A 12 20.64 -1.55 5.99
N THR A 13 19.30 -1.47 5.91
CA THR A 13 18.48 -2.52 5.28
C THR A 13 18.75 -2.56 3.76
N PRO A 14 19.01 -3.74 3.17
CA PRO A 14 19.13 -3.87 1.72
C PRO A 14 17.86 -3.39 1.01
N MET A 15 17.97 -2.77 -0.17
CA MET A 15 16.79 -2.29 -0.91
C MET A 15 15.86 -3.41 -1.36
N VAL A 16 16.34 -4.65 -1.43
CA VAL A 16 15.50 -5.83 -1.70
C VAL A 16 14.54 -6.13 -0.55
N HIS A 17 14.88 -5.73 0.68
CA HIS A 17 14.03 -5.89 1.86
C HIS A 17 13.17 -4.65 2.15
N HIS A 18 13.25 -3.62 1.30
CA HIS A 18 12.40 -2.44 1.41
C HIS A 18 11.07 -2.65 0.69
N ILE A 19 10.04 -2.06 1.29
CA ILE A 19 8.74 -1.90 0.64
C ILE A 19 8.70 -0.50 0.03
N ARG A 20 8.55 -0.41 -1.29
CA ARG A 20 8.32 0.88 -1.96
C ARG A 20 6.83 1.10 -2.12
N ARG A 21 6.34 2.29 -1.75
CA ARG A 21 4.93 2.66 -1.90
C ARG A 21 4.82 3.92 -2.76
N PHE A 22 3.95 3.86 -3.74
CA PHE A 22 3.54 4.98 -4.56
C PHE A 22 2.12 5.31 -4.18
N VAL A 23 1.90 6.52 -3.69
CA VAL A 23 0.58 6.96 -3.21
C VAL A 23 0.08 8.04 -4.12
N HIS A 24 -1.15 7.91 -4.58
CA HIS A 24 -1.81 8.89 -5.43
C HIS A 24 -3.32 8.87 -5.20
N GLY A 25 -3.91 10.03 -4.93
CA GLY A 25 -5.32 10.13 -4.54
C GLY A 25 -5.64 9.23 -3.35
N ASN A 26 -6.66 8.38 -3.50
CA ASN A 26 -7.08 7.39 -2.50
C ASN A 26 -6.43 6.00 -2.71
N GLY A 27 -5.38 5.90 -3.52
CA GLY A 27 -4.72 4.64 -3.85
C GLY A 27 -3.28 4.58 -3.39
N CYS A 28 -2.82 3.37 -3.05
CA CYS A 28 -1.43 3.05 -2.79
C CYS A 28 -1.03 1.82 -3.60
N VAL A 29 -0.01 1.94 -4.45
CA VAL A 29 0.65 0.83 -5.12
C VAL A 29 1.90 0.47 -4.34
N GLN A 30 1.96 -0.76 -3.84
CA GLN A 30 3.07 -1.31 -3.09
C GLN A 30 3.90 -2.26 -3.96
N ILE A 31 5.21 -2.07 -3.93
CA ILE A 31 6.20 -2.93 -4.58
C ILE A 31 7.04 -3.62 -3.52
N ILE A 32 7.11 -4.95 -3.60
CA ILE A 32 7.98 -5.79 -2.79
C ILE A 32 8.90 -6.57 -3.73
N LEU A 33 10.16 -6.69 -3.36
CA LEU A 33 11.11 -7.57 -4.03
C LEU A 33 11.34 -8.82 -3.19
N LYS A 34 11.54 -9.95 -3.86
CA LYS A 34 11.92 -11.21 -3.24
C LYS A 34 12.95 -11.92 -4.10
N GLU A 35 13.99 -12.42 -3.45
CA GLU A 35 14.98 -13.30 -4.07
C GLU A 35 14.38 -14.72 -4.23
N LEU A 36 14.67 -15.34 -5.37
CA LEU A 36 14.34 -16.73 -5.67
C LEU A 36 15.60 -17.59 -5.44
N ASP A 37 15.40 -18.83 -4.99
CA ASP A 37 16.52 -19.77 -4.75
C ASP A 37 17.30 -20.08 -6.04
N SER A 38 16.63 -20.03 -7.19
CA SER A 38 17.25 -20.22 -8.51
C SER A 38 16.45 -19.47 -9.58
N PRO A 39 17.08 -19.11 -10.72
CA PRO A 39 16.37 -18.48 -11.82
C PRO A 39 15.42 -19.50 -12.48
N VAL A 40 14.33 -19.00 -13.09
CA VAL A 40 13.40 -19.87 -13.82
C VAL A 40 14.13 -20.54 -14.99
N PRO A 41 14.18 -21.88 -15.06
CA PRO A 41 14.89 -22.60 -16.13
C PRO A 41 14.39 -22.19 -17.52
N GLY A 42 15.31 -21.95 -18.45
CA GLY A 42 14.99 -21.58 -19.83
C GLY A 42 14.58 -20.12 -20.06
N TYR A 43 14.48 -19.30 -19.01
CA TYR A 43 14.08 -17.89 -19.11
C TYR A 43 15.08 -16.92 -18.48
N GLN A 44 16.37 -17.28 -18.53
CA GLN A 44 17.45 -16.39 -18.13
C GLN A 44 17.43 -15.13 -19.00
N HIS A 45 17.54 -13.95 -18.39
CA HIS A 45 17.46 -12.65 -19.06
C HIS A 45 16.11 -12.31 -19.72
N THR A 46 15.05 -13.04 -19.41
CA THR A 46 13.68 -12.73 -19.86
C THR A 46 12.83 -12.30 -18.67
N ILE A 47 12.06 -11.22 -18.83
CA ILE A 47 11.07 -10.85 -17.82
C ILE A 47 9.85 -11.74 -18.01
N LEU A 48 9.52 -12.55 -17.01
CA LEU A 48 8.26 -13.28 -16.96
C LEU A 48 7.25 -12.51 -16.14
N THR A 49 5.98 -12.65 -16.50
CA THR A 49 4.89 -11.96 -15.84
C THR A 49 3.74 -12.93 -15.58
N TYR A 50 3.13 -12.80 -14.41
CA TYR A 50 1.92 -13.51 -14.02
C TYR A 50 1.21 -12.73 -12.92
N SER A 51 -0.07 -13.02 -12.72
CA SER A 51 -0.85 -12.36 -11.68
C SER A 51 -1.77 -13.32 -10.96
N TRP A 52 -2.08 -12.96 -9.71
CA TRP A 52 -2.96 -13.72 -8.83
C TRP A 52 -4.07 -12.81 -8.31
N CYS A 53 -5.31 -13.22 -8.52
CA CYS A 53 -6.48 -12.49 -8.04
C CYS A 53 -6.69 -12.78 -6.56
N ARG A 54 -6.71 -11.74 -5.72
CA ARG A 54 -6.97 -11.89 -4.28
C ARG A 54 -8.41 -12.31 -3.94
N VAL A 55 -9.35 -12.10 -4.87
CA VAL A 55 -10.78 -12.33 -4.61
C VAL A 55 -11.18 -13.76 -4.97
N CYS A 56 -10.95 -14.18 -6.23
CA CYS A 56 -11.29 -15.53 -6.69
C CYS A 56 -10.13 -16.53 -6.64
N GLN A 57 -8.94 -16.09 -6.19
CA GLN A 57 -7.75 -16.92 -6.04
C GLN A 57 -7.21 -17.54 -7.34
N GLN A 58 -7.70 -17.10 -8.51
CA GLN A 58 -7.20 -17.55 -9.80
C GLN A 58 -5.81 -16.96 -10.11
N VAL A 59 -4.96 -17.78 -10.72
CA VAL A 59 -3.61 -17.43 -11.18
C VAL A 59 -3.58 -17.38 -12.71
N THR A 60 -2.88 -16.41 -13.30
CA THR A 60 -2.60 -16.41 -14.74
C THR A 60 -1.42 -17.33 -15.05
N PRO A 61 -1.36 -17.92 -16.26
CA PRO A 61 -0.15 -18.58 -16.73
C PRO A 61 1.05 -17.64 -16.63
N VAL A 62 2.22 -18.22 -16.34
CA VAL A 62 3.50 -17.51 -16.39
C VAL A 62 3.90 -17.40 -17.85
N VAL A 63 4.04 -16.17 -18.34
CA VAL A 63 4.36 -15.88 -19.74
C VAL A 63 5.46 -14.83 -19.85
N PRO A 64 6.27 -14.82 -20.92
CA PRO A 64 7.17 -13.72 -21.21
C PRO A 64 6.41 -12.39 -21.34
N LEU A 65 7.02 -11.32 -20.86
CA LEU A 65 6.47 -9.97 -21.01
C LEU A 65 6.42 -9.60 -22.50
N SER A 66 5.29 -9.06 -22.98
CA SER A 66 5.16 -8.64 -24.38
C SER A 66 6.02 -7.41 -24.70
N ASN A 67 6.38 -7.22 -25.97
CA ASN A 67 7.16 -6.07 -26.42
C ASN A 67 6.43 -4.73 -26.17
N GLU A 68 5.11 -4.71 -26.31
CA GLU A 68 4.28 -3.53 -26.04
C GLU A 68 4.29 -3.19 -24.55
N SER A 69 4.21 -4.21 -23.70
CA SER A 69 4.27 -4.04 -22.24
C SER A 69 5.66 -3.60 -21.78
N TRP A 70 6.72 -4.14 -22.41
CA TRP A 70 8.10 -3.76 -22.14
C TRP A 70 8.39 -2.31 -22.53
N SER A 71 7.75 -1.82 -23.59
CA SER A 71 7.91 -0.44 -24.07
C SER A 71 7.12 0.58 -23.24
N MET A 72 6.28 0.13 -22.28
CA MET A 72 5.51 1.01 -21.43
C MET A 72 6.39 1.65 -20.36
N SER A 73 6.29 2.97 -20.21
CA SER A 73 6.98 3.66 -19.12
C SER A 73 6.42 3.24 -17.75
N PHE A 74 7.27 3.28 -16.72
CA PHE A 74 6.84 2.98 -15.37
C PHE A 74 5.73 3.92 -14.87
N ALA A 75 5.78 5.20 -15.24
CA ALA A 75 4.74 6.18 -14.91
C ALA A 75 3.39 5.80 -15.54
N LYS A 76 3.37 5.37 -16.80
CA LYS A 76 2.13 4.93 -17.46
C LYS A 76 1.56 3.67 -16.80
N TYR A 77 2.43 2.73 -16.39
CA TYR A 77 2.00 1.56 -15.65
C TYR A 77 1.34 1.95 -14.31
N LEU A 78 1.94 2.89 -13.55
CA LEU A 78 1.35 3.40 -12.31
C LEU A 78 0.01 4.10 -12.55
N GLU A 79 -0.09 4.96 -13.56
CA GLU A 79 -1.34 5.63 -13.95
C GLU A 79 -2.48 4.61 -14.16
N LEU A 80 -2.22 3.53 -14.92
CA LEU A 80 -3.18 2.45 -15.11
C LEU A 80 -3.51 1.74 -13.78
N ARG A 81 -2.55 1.57 -12.87
CA ARG A 81 -2.83 0.98 -11.55
C ARG A 81 -3.72 1.84 -10.67
N PHE A 82 -3.67 3.16 -10.78
CA PHE A 82 -4.51 4.07 -10.00
C PHE A 82 -5.89 4.31 -10.64
N TYR A 83 -5.97 4.40 -11.96
CA TYR A 83 -7.19 4.84 -12.66
C TYR A 83 -7.88 3.75 -13.48
N GLY A 84 -7.19 2.68 -13.85
CA GLY A 84 -7.69 1.61 -14.71
C GLY A 84 -8.58 0.59 -13.99
N ASN A 85 -9.42 0.97 -13.03
CA ASN A 85 -10.14 0.00 -12.22
C ASN A 85 -11.17 -0.86 -12.99
N GLN A 86 -11.57 -0.45 -14.20
CA GLN A 86 -12.56 -1.15 -15.03
C GLN A 86 -11.98 -2.31 -15.84
N TYR A 87 -10.65 -2.44 -15.96
CA TYR A 87 -10.06 -3.50 -16.76
C TYR A 87 -10.18 -4.86 -16.04
N THR A 88 -10.77 -5.83 -16.72
CA THR A 88 -10.89 -7.22 -16.27
C THR A 88 -10.06 -8.14 -17.15
N ARG A 89 -9.80 -9.36 -16.68
CA ARG A 89 -9.02 -10.33 -17.45
C ARG A 89 -9.80 -10.78 -18.68
N ARG A 90 -9.15 -10.75 -19.85
CA ARG A 90 -9.63 -11.44 -21.05
C ARG A 90 -9.35 -12.93 -20.90
N ALA A 91 -10.39 -13.75 -20.71
CA ALA A 91 -10.28 -15.21 -20.66
C ALA A 91 -11.52 -15.87 -21.27
N ASN A 92 -11.32 -17.03 -21.91
CA ASN A 92 -12.36 -17.75 -22.65
C ASN A 92 -13.17 -18.74 -21.78
N ALA A 93 -12.70 -19.07 -20.57
CA ALA A 93 -13.38 -19.97 -19.64
C ALA A 93 -13.40 -19.33 -18.24
N GLU A 94 -14.58 -19.33 -17.60
CA GLU A 94 -14.91 -18.68 -16.30
C GLU A 94 -14.03 -17.46 -15.96
N PRO A 95 -14.13 -16.39 -16.78
CA PRO A 95 -13.26 -15.24 -16.65
C PRO A 95 -13.48 -14.55 -15.31
N CYS A 96 -12.40 -14.36 -14.55
CA CYS A 96 -12.41 -13.48 -13.40
C CYS A 96 -12.84 -12.06 -13.81
N GLY A 97 -14.02 -11.63 -13.35
CA GLY A 97 -14.57 -10.28 -13.56
C GLY A 97 -14.00 -9.20 -12.64
N HIS A 98 -12.94 -9.49 -11.88
CA HIS A 98 -12.34 -8.53 -10.97
C HIS A 98 -11.31 -7.63 -11.68
N SER A 99 -11.21 -6.39 -11.21
CA SER A 99 -10.20 -5.43 -11.69
C SER A 99 -8.77 -5.99 -11.66
N ILE A 100 -8.11 -6.08 -12.82
CA ILE A 100 -6.72 -6.53 -12.94
C ILE A 100 -5.73 -5.59 -12.24
N HIS A 101 -6.10 -4.33 -12.06
CA HIS A 101 -5.23 -3.34 -11.44
C HIS A 101 -5.42 -3.26 -9.92
N HIS A 102 -6.65 -3.46 -9.42
CA HIS A 102 -6.93 -3.31 -7.99
C HIS A 102 -6.94 -4.64 -7.23
N ASN A 103 -7.45 -5.71 -7.86
CA ASN A 103 -7.70 -6.97 -7.16
C ASN A 103 -6.58 -8.00 -7.33
N TYR A 104 -5.70 -7.80 -8.31
CA TYR A 104 -4.59 -8.70 -8.57
C TYR A 104 -3.28 -8.23 -7.97
N HIS A 105 -2.51 -9.19 -7.47
CA HIS A 105 -1.07 -9.06 -7.32
C HIS A 105 -0.42 -9.37 -8.66
N GLN A 106 0.34 -8.42 -9.20
CA GLN A 106 1.08 -8.59 -10.44
C GLN A 106 2.54 -8.89 -10.10
N TYR A 107 3.05 -9.98 -10.65
CA TYR A 107 4.42 -10.42 -10.45
C TYR A 107 5.21 -10.24 -11.74
N PHE A 108 6.45 -9.77 -11.59
CA PHE A 108 7.44 -9.74 -12.65
C PHE A 108 8.69 -10.45 -12.13
N SER A 109 9.08 -11.56 -12.76
CA SER A 109 10.33 -12.23 -12.44
C SER A 109 11.39 -11.91 -13.50
N TYR A 110 12.62 -11.74 -13.05
CA TYR A 110 13.77 -11.55 -13.91
C TYR A 110 14.99 -12.13 -13.21
N ASN A 111 15.65 -13.11 -13.84
CA ASN A 111 16.72 -13.88 -13.22
C ASN A 111 16.28 -14.48 -11.87
N GLN A 112 16.97 -14.16 -10.77
CA GLN A 112 16.70 -14.64 -9.41
C GLN A 112 15.87 -13.66 -8.58
N MET A 113 15.17 -12.72 -9.21
CA MET A 113 14.36 -11.72 -8.51
C MET A 113 12.91 -11.76 -8.97
N VAL A 114 11.99 -11.59 -8.03
CA VAL A 114 10.58 -11.32 -8.27
C VAL A 114 10.19 -9.98 -7.68
N ALA A 115 9.54 -9.14 -8.48
CA ALA A 115 8.85 -7.94 -8.03
C ALA A 115 7.34 -8.21 -7.97
N SER A 116 6.73 -7.97 -6.82
CA SER A 116 5.28 -8.04 -6.60
C SER A 116 4.70 -6.63 -6.49
N PHE A 117 3.68 -6.37 -7.29
CA PHE A 117 2.92 -5.13 -7.32
C PHE A 117 1.51 -5.38 -6.82
N SER A 118 1.10 -4.63 -5.80
CA SER A 118 -0.24 -4.73 -5.24
C SER A 118 -0.84 -3.35 -5.02
N TYR A 119 -2.16 -3.25 -5.19
CA TYR A 119 -2.90 -2.02 -4.91
C TYR A 119 -3.63 -2.15 -3.58
N SER A 120 -3.74 -1.06 -2.83
CA SER A 120 -4.63 -0.93 -1.68
C SER A 120 -5.25 0.45 -1.67
N SER A 121 -6.55 0.52 -1.36
CA SER A 121 -7.20 1.80 -1.07
C SER A 121 -6.67 2.36 0.24
N ILE A 122 -6.50 3.68 0.30
CA ILE A 122 -6.13 4.42 1.50
C ILE A 122 -7.17 5.49 1.79
N ARG A 123 -7.34 5.81 3.08
CA ARG A 123 -8.19 6.92 3.51
C ARG A 123 -7.32 8.15 3.70
N LEU A 124 -7.64 9.23 2.97
CA LEU A 124 -7.03 10.53 3.19
C LEU A 124 -7.63 11.15 4.45
N LEU A 125 -6.77 11.71 5.30
CA LEU A 125 -7.16 12.47 6.47
C LEU A 125 -6.88 13.94 6.18
N GLU A 126 -7.85 14.80 6.49
CA GLU A 126 -7.69 16.24 6.38
C GLU A 126 -7.28 16.83 7.73
N VAL A 127 -6.60 17.98 7.68
CA VAL A 127 -6.25 18.73 8.88
C VAL A 127 -7.53 19.33 9.45
N CYS A 128 -7.91 18.91 10.65
CA CYS A 128 -8.97 19.55 11.41
C CYS A 128 -8.34 20.54 12.38
N VAL A 129 -8.66 21.83 12.23
CA VAL A 129 -8.31 22.83 13.24
C VAL A 129 -9.24 22.69 14.44
N PRO A 130 -8.72 22.78 15.68
CA PRO A 130 -9.59 22.79 16.85
C PRO A 130 -10.54 24.00 16.79
N MET A 131 -11.68 23.88 17.46
CA MET A 131 -12.62 24.99 17.61
C MET A 131 -11.89 26.24 18.14
N PRO A 132 -12.03 27.42 17.50
CA PRO A 132 -11.32 28.63 17.93
C PRO A 132 -11.68 29.08 19.36
N LYS A 133 -12.85 28.68 19.85
CA LYS A 133 -13.35 29.00 21.17
C LYS A 133 -13.44 27.73 22.01
N ILE A 134 -12.66 27.70 23.09
CA ILE A 134 -12.74 26.67 24.12
C ILE A 134 -13.81 27.12 25.12
N TYR A 135 -14.88 26.33 25.24
CA TYR A 135 -15.89 26.53 26.27
C TYR A 135 -15.46 25.80 27.55
N ILE A 136 -14.99 26.57 28.53
CA ILE A 136 -14.71 26.05 29.86
C ILE A 136 -16.02 26.07 30.65
N LYS A 137 -16.60 24.90 30.92
CA LYS A 137 -17.65 24.79 31.92
C LYS A 137 -17.00 24.97 33.30
N GLN A 138 -17.20 26.13 33.92
CA GLN A 138 -16.83 26.30 35.31
C GLN A 138 -17.69 25.37 36.16
N HIS A 139 -17.08 24.30 36.66
CA HIS A 139 -17.67 23.48 37.72
C HIS A 139 -17.42 24.21 39.04
N THR A 140 -18.10 25.34 39.26
CA THR A 140 -18.12 25.94 40.59
C THR A 140 -18.79 24.96 41.53
N PRO A 141 -18.12 24.51 42.61
CA PRO A 141 -18.77 23.67 43.60
C PRO A 141 -20.02 24.39 44.11
N ALA A 142 -21.09 23.63 44.36
CA ALA A 142 -22.31 24.20 44.88
C ALA A 142 -21.99 24.97 46.18
N LYS A 143 -22.64 26.12 46.41
CA LYS A 143 -22.45 26.92 47.64
C LYS A 143 -22.55 26.06 48.89
N VAL A 144 -23.43 25.06 48.87
CA VAL A 144 -23.63 24.10 49.96
C VAL A 144 -22.36 23.27 50.24
N SER A 145 -21.68 22.79 49.18
CA SER A 145 -20.42 22.06 49.32
C SER A 145 -19.33 22.96 49.92
N ILE A 146 -19.20 24.19 49.40
CA ILE A 146 -18.21 25.16 49.91
C ILE A 146 -18.46 25.46 51.39
N LEU A 147 -19.72 25.67 51.78
CA LEU A 147 -20.09 25.92 53.17
C LEU A 147 -19.82 24.72 54.08
N GLN A 148 -20.01 23.50 53.58
CA GLN A 148 -19.69 22.28 54.33
C GLN A 148 -18.19 22.14 54.51
N ASP A 149 -17.40 22.31 53.45
CA ASP A 149 -15.93 22.23 53.51
C ASP A 149 -15.34 23.26 54.49
N LEU A 150 -15.89 24.48 54.53
CA LEU A 150 -15.47 25.51 55.49
C LEU A 150 -15.81 25.15 56.95
N LYS A 151 -16.97 24.53 57.20
CA LYS A 151 -17.33 24.03 58.53
C LYS A 151 -16.40 22.91 58.96
N ASP A 152 -16.14 21.97 58.07
CA ASP A 152 -15.26 20.82 58.33
C ASP A 152 -13.81 21.28 58.58
N PHE A 153 -13.35 22.33 57.89
CA PHE A 153 -12.04 22.94 58.12
C PHE A 153 -11.95 23.65 59.47
N SER A 154 -13.00 24.37 59.90
CA SER A 154 -13.02 25.09 61.18
C SER A 154 -13.10 24.17 62.40
N GLN A 155 -13.41 22.89 62.22
CA GLN A 155 -13.54 21.91 63.30
C GLN A 155 -12.27 21.05 63.51
N LYS A 156 -11.21 21.29 62.73
CA LYS A 156 -9.86 20.77 62.97
C LYS A 156 -9.00 21.80 63.67
#